data_AF-A0A2M6ZFQ3-F1
#
_entry.id   AF-A0A2M6ZFQ3-F1
#
_cell.length_a   1.000
_cell.length_b   1.000
_cell.length_c   1.000
_cell.angle_alpha   90.00
_cell.angle_beta   90.00
_cell.angle_gamma   90.00
#
_symmetry.space_group_name_H-M   'P 1'
#
loop_
_entity.id
_entity.type
_entity.pdbx_description
1 polymer ?
#
loop_
_entity_poly.entity_id
_entity_poly.type
_entity_poly.pdbx_seq_one_letter_code
_entity_poly.pdbx_strand_id
1 'polypeptide(L)'
;MKASILIKEALQFCQEKASWRVSGISDLRRGDKWTHSTFRYGLARQISNHLLNNYREIKAVYIFGSTLEDRAGSTSDVDLILVVQKKNELLLHYIRKLKAEVLRAYKKLAGNGTAGLTDLLDVNIVDDEELKQKKGCASLIDSIYTPAIKI
;
A
#
# COMPACT_ATOMS: atom_id res chain seq x y z
N MET A 1 7.72 5.20 -12.56
CA MET A 1 6.25 5.24 -12.78
C MET A 1 5.68 6.48 -12.11
N LYS A 2 4.63 7.12 -12.66
CA LYS A 2 4.04 8.33 -12.05
C LYS A 2 2.96 7.95 -11.02
N ALA A 3 2.95 8.58 -9.85
CA ALA A 3 1.93 8.33 -8.82
C ALA A 3 0.48 8.54 -9.31
N SER A 4 0.23 9.44 -10.27
CA SER A 4 -1.10 9.62 -10.85
C SER A 4 -1.61 8.38 -11.60
N ILE A 5 -0.70 7.59 -12.19
CA ILE A 5 -1.05 6.35 -12.88
C ILE A 5 -1.45 5.30 -11.85
N LEU A 6 -0.65 5.12 -10.80
CA LEU A 6 -0.96 4.24 -9.66
C LEU A 6 -2.35 4.50 -9.07
N ILE A 7 -2.65 5.78 -8.80
CA ILE A 7 -3.95 6.18 -8.24
C ILE A 7 -5.10 5.87 -9.20
N LYS A 8 -4.90 6.12 -10.51
CA LYS A 8 -5.91 5.83 -11.53
C LYS A 8 -6.18 4.33 -11.64
N GLU A 9 -5.13 3.52 -11.68
CA GLU A 9 -5.23 2.06 -11.75
C GLU A 9 -5.83 1.45 -10.48
N ALA A 10 -5.50 2.00 -9.31
CA ALA A 10 -6.11 1.60 -8.04
C ALA A 10 -7.61 1.94 -8.00
N LEU A 11 -8.00 3.10 -8.52
CA LEU A 11 -9.41 3.47 -8.65
C LEU A 11 -10.15 2.58 -9.63
N GLN A 12 -9.54 2.27 -10.78
CA GLN A 12 -10.10 1.35 -11.76
C GLN A 12 -10.30 -0.04 -11.15
N PHE A 13 -9.29 -0.56 -10.43
CA PHE A 13 -9.42 -1.83 -9.72
C PHE A 13 -10.58 -1.82 -8.72
N CYS A 14 -10.75 -0.73 -7.97
CA CYS A 14 -11.89 -0.57 -7.06
C CYS A 14 -13.23 -0.60 -7.80
N GLN A 15 -13.33 0.12 -8.92
CA GLN A 15 -14.52 0.15 -9.77
C GLN A 15 -14.87 -1.24 -10.32
N GLU A 16 -13.88 -1.98 -10.81
CA GLU A 16 -14.06 -3.35 -11.31
C GLU A 16 -14.54 -4.31 -10.22
N LYS A 17 -14.12 -4.10 -8.96
CA LYS A 17 -14.54 -4.91 -7.81
C LYS A 17 -15.90 -4.55 -7.24
N ALA A 18 -16.42 -3.37 -7.55
CA ALA A 18 -17.65 -2.85 -6.97
C ALA A 18 -18.91 -3.61 -7.36
N SER A 19 -18.88 -4.37 -8.46
CA SER A 19 -20.05 -5.07 -9.02
C SER A 19 -21.28 -4.15 -9.12
N TRP A 20 -22.15 -4.18 -8.09
CA TRP A 20 -23.42 -3.43 -7.98
C TRP A 20 -23.32 -2.15 -7.13
N ARG A 21 -22.21 -1.92 -6.44
CA ARG A 21 -21.95 -0.69 -5.69
C ARG A 21 -21.53 0.41 -6.65
N VAL A 22 -22.03 1.62 -6.44
CA VAL A 22 -21.29 2.80 -6.88
C VAL A 22 -20.02 2.79 -6.04
N SER A 23 -18.88 2.49 -6.66
CA SER A 23 -17.58 2.76 -6.06
C SER A 23 -16.83 3.70 -6.97
N GLY A 24 -16.33 4.77 -6.39
CA GLY A 24 -15.63 5.79 -7.14
C GLY A 24 -15.15 6.89 -6.22
N ILE A 25 -14.80 8.01 -6.84
CA ILE A 25 -14.27 9.17 -6.12
C ILE A 25 -15.28 9.71 -5.10
N SER A 26 -16.59 9.62 -5.38
CA SER A 26 -17.64 10.02 -4.44
C SER A 26 -17.58 9.26 -3.13
N ASP A 27 -17.39 7.94 -3.18
CA ASP A 27 -17.44 7.08 -2.00
C ASP A 27 -16.13 7.19 -1.19
N LEU A 28 -15.00 7.34 -1.89
CA LEU A 28 -13.74 7.75 -1.25
C LEU A 28 -13.89 9.06 -0.48
N ARG A 29 -14.53 10.07 -1.08
CA ARG A 29 -14.77 11.38 -0.45
C ARG A 29 -15.74 11.31 0.73
N ARG A 30 -16.72 10.40 0.67
CA ARG A 30 -17.65 10.13 1.78
C ARG A 30 -17.03 9.29 2.90
N GLY A 31 -15.82 8.79 2.71
CA GLY A 31 -15.13 7.97 3.71
C GLY A 31 -15.62 6.53 3.77
N ASP A 32 -16.21 6.01 2.70
CA ASP A 32 -16.68 4.62 2.64
C ASP A 32 -15.51 3.64 2.86
N LYS A 33 -15.58 2.84 3.93
CA LYS A 33 -14.47 1.96 4.35
C LYS A 33 -14.15 0.88 3.34
N TRP A 34 -15.17 0.32 2.70
CA TRP A 34 -14.96 -0.73 1.70
C TRP A 34 -14.25 -0.18 0.47
N THR A 35 -14.66 0.99 -0.03
CA THR A 35 -14.01 1.68 -1.14
C THR A 35 -12.58 2.06 -0.77
N HIS A 36 -12.36 2.55 0.45
CA HIS A 36 -11.02 2.89 0.96
C HIS A 36 -10.10 1.67 1.07
N SER A 37 -10.60 0.53 1.54
CA SER A 37 -9.82 -0.71 1.67
C SER A 37 -9.53 -1.32 0.30
N THR A 38 -10.53 -1.40 -0.58
CA THR A 38 -10.37 -1.94 -1.93
C THR A 38 -9.43 -1.10 -2.79
N PHE A 39 -9.56 0.24 -2.72
CA PHE A 39 -8.64 1.17 -3.39
C PHE A 39 -7.20 0.97 -2.89
N ARG A 40 -7.00 0.89 -1.58
CA ARG A 40 -5.67 0.70 -0.97
C ARG A 40 -5.06 -0.64 -1.36
N TYR A 41 -5.85 -1.71 -1.40
CA TYR A 41 -5.39 -3.01 -1.90
C TYR A 41 -4.98 -2.92 -3.38
N GLY A 42 -5.79 -2.27 -4.22
CA GLY A 42 -5.44 -2.02 -5.62
C GLY A 42 -4.12 -1.24 -5.76
N LEU A 43 -3.94 -0.19 -4.95
CA LEU A 43 -2.72 0.61 -4.91
C LEU A 43 -1.51 -0.22 -4.48
N ALA A 44 -1.64 -1.00 -3.40
CA ALA A 44 -0.60 -1.90 -2.91
C ALA A 44 -0.14 -2.88 -4.00
N ARG A 45 -1.09 -3.48 -4.71
CA ARG A 45 -0.82 -4.43 -5.80
C ARG A 45 -0.06 -3.78 -6.95
N GLN A 46 -0.46 -2.57 -7.38
CA GLN A 46 0.25 -1.87 -8.46
C GLN A 46 1.65 -1.43 -8.05
N ILE A 47 1.82 -0.98 -6.81
CA ILE A 47 3.14 -0.66 -6.25
C ILE A 47 4.00 -1.93 -6.20
N SER A 48 3.48 -3.04 -5.69
CA SER A 48 4.19 -4.33 -5.64
C SER A 48 4.67 -4.75 -7.04
N ASN A 49 3.76 -4.78 -8.01
CA ASN A 49 4.07 -5.12 -9.39
C ASN A 49 5.16 -4.24 -9.97
N HIS A 50 5.09 -2.92 -9.77
CA HIS A 50 6.11 -2.03 -10.26
C HIS A 50 7.47 -2.28 -9.60
N LEU A 51 7.49 -2.42 -8.28
CA LEU A 51 8.71 -2.65 -7.51
C LEU A 51 9.40 -3.96 -7.93
N LEU A 52 8.67 -5.07 -7.95
CA LEU A 52 9.20 -6.39 -8.32
C LEU A 52 9.73 -6.43 -9.75
N ASN A 53 9.11 -5.70 -10.68
CA ASN A 53 9.54 -5.66 -12.08
C ASN A 53 10.75 -4.75 -12.34
N ASN A 54 11.04 -3.78 -11.45
CA ASN A 54 12.08 -2.77 -11.68
C ASN A 54 13.28 -2.90 -10.73
N TYR A 55 13.13 -3.59 -9.60
CA TYR A 55 14.15 -3.72 -8.57
C TYR A 55 14.40 -5.19 -8.25
N ARG A 56 15.48 -5.75 -8.81
CA ARG A 56 15.83 -7.17 -8.65
C ARG A 56 16.21 -7.55 -7.22
N GLU A 57 16.59 -6.57 -6.41
CA GLU A 57 16.91 -6.77 -5.00
C GLU A 57 15.67 -7.07 -4.13
N ILE A 58 14.46 -6.74 -4.62
CA ILE A 58 13.20 -7.02 -3.93
C ILE A 58 12.76 -8.44 -4.28
N LYS A 59 12.68 -9.30 -3.26
CA LYS A 59 12.31 -10.71 -3.40
C LYS A 59 10.80 -10.94 -3.29
N ALA A 60 10.14 -10.14 -2.47
CA ALA A 60 8.71 -10.24 -2.23
C ALA A 60 8.17 -8.95 -1.62
N VAL A 61 6.87 -8.71 -1.83
CA VAL A 61 6.11 -7.65 -1.17
C VAL A 61 4.94 -8.30 -0.46
N TYR A 62 4.68 -7.87 0.76
CA TYR A 62 3.54 -8.29 1.55
C TYR A 62 2.72 -7.07 1.96
N ILE A 63 1.43 -7.26 2.13
CA ILE A 63 0.50 -6.28 2.70
C ILE A 63 -0.06 -6.83 4.01
N PHE A 64 -0.35 -5.96 4.97
CA PHE A 64 -1.03 -6.32 6.20
C PHE A 64 -1.96 -5.20 6.69
N GLY A 65 -2.51 -5.37 7.89
CA GLY A 65 -3.25 -4.31 8.58
C GLY A 65 -4.63 -4.02 8.00
N SER A 66 -5.08 -2.79 8.22
CA SER A 66 -6.49 -2.39 8.05
C SER A 66 -7.03 -2.53 6.63
N THR A 67 -6.13 -2.55 5.63
CA THR A 67 -6.48 -2.74 4.22
C THR A 67 -7.00 -4.15 3.94
N LEU A 68 -6.43 -5.18 4.58
CA LEU A 68 -6.86 -6.57 4.40
C LEU A 68 -8.13 -6.90 5.20
N GLU A 69 -8.40 -6.14 6.26
CA GLU A 69 -9.52 -6.38 7.17
C GLU A 69 -10.79 -5.61 6.77
N ASP A 70 -10.79 -4.91 5.63
CA ASP A 70 -11.85 -4.00 5.19
C ASP A 70 -12.17 -2.88 6.20
N ARG A 71 -11.17 -2.46 6.98
CA ARG A 71 -11.31 -1.43 8.03
C ARG A 71 -10.68 -0.08 7.68
N ALA A 72 -10.03 0.05 6.53
CA ALA A 72 -9.34 1.28 6.17
C ALA A 72 -10.32 2.44 5.97
N GLY A 73 -10.06 3.58 6.62
CA GLY A 73 -10.82 4.83 6.51
C GLY A 73 -10.10 5.87 5.66
N SER A 74 -10.63 7.10 5.61
CA SER A 74 -10.04 8.19 4.82
C SER A 74 -8.61 8.57 5.23
N THR A 75 -8.26 8.32 6.49
CA THR A 75 -6.95 8.62 7.09
C THR A 75 -6.11 7.38 7.40
N SER A 76 -6.52 6.18 6.97
CA SER A 76 -5.68 4.98 7.09
C SER A 76 -4.56 4.99 6.04
N ASP A 77 -3.44 4.38 6.37
CA ASP A 77 -2.33 4.07 5.47
C ASP A 77 -2.47 2.67 4.85
N VAL A 78 -1.47 2.30 4.06
CA VAL A 78 -1.27 0.97 3.48
C VAL A 78 0.01 0.42 4.07
N ASP A 79 -0.12 -0.64 4.86
CA ASP A 79 1.02 -1.30 5.48
C ASP A 79 1.66 -2.31 4.52
N LEU A 80 2.92 -2.07 4.14
CA LEU A 80 3.69 -2.91 3.22
C LEU A 80 4.97 -3.42 3.88
N ILE A 81 5.33 -4.66 3.60
CA ILE A 81 6.64 -5.25 3.91
C ILE A 81 7.35 -5.58 2.60
N LEU A 82 8.51 -4.98 2.37
CA LEU A 82 9.40 -5.28 1.25
C LEU A 82 10.51 -6.18 1.76
N VAL A 83 10.53 -7.42 1.30
CA VAL A 83 11.63 -8.35 1.58
C VAL A 83 12.71 -8.14 0.53
N VAL A 84 13.91 -7.76 0.98
CA VAL A 84 15.06 -7.51 0.11
C VAL A 84 16.24 -8.41 0.48
N GLN A 85 17.18 -8.60 -0.43
CA GLN A 85 18.42 -9.30 -0.07
C GLN A 85 19.27 -8.49 0.92
N LYS A 86 19.40 -7.19 0.67
CA LYS A 86 20.12 -6.22 1.51
C LYS A 86 19.50 -4.84 1.31
N LYS A 87 19.41 -4.05 2.38
CA LYS A 87 18.96 -2.66 2.28
C LYS A 87 19.91 -1.85 1.41
N ASN A 88 19.33 -1.05 0.51
CA ASN A 88 20.03 -0.22 -0.46
C ASN A 88 19.52 1.23 -0.35
N GLU A 89 20.43 2.20 -0.22
CA GLU A 89 20.10 3.62 -0.13
C GLU A 89 19.33 4.15 -1.35
N LEU A 90 19.61 3.64 -2.55
CA LEU A 90 18.89 4.03 -3.76
C LEU A 90 17.41 3.60 -3.69
N LEU A 91 17.16 2.38 -3.22
CA LEU A 91 15.81 1.88 -3.01
C LEU A 91 15.11 2.68 -1.89
N LEU A 92 15.79 2.91 -0.77
CA LEU A 92 15.26 3.71 0.35
C LEU A 92 14.90 5.14 -0.09
N HIS A 93 15.74 5.76 -0.91
CA HIS A 93 15.48 7.09 -1.48
C HIS A 93 14.28 7.06 -2.42
N TYR A 94 14.20 6.04 -3.29
CA TYR A 94 13.07 5.86 -4.19
C TYR A 94 11.75 5.69 -3.43
N ILE A 95 11.71 4.82 -2.42
CA ILE A 95 10.51 4.59 -1.60
C ILE A 95 10.09 5.88 -0.90
N ARG A 96 11.01 6.65 -0.33
CA ARG A 96 10.70 7.97 0.27
C ARG A 96 10.04 8.91 -0.72
N LYS A 97 10.56 8.99 -1.95
CA LYS A 97 9.97 9.80 -3.02
C LYS A 97 8.59 9.28 -3.42
N LEU A 98 8.43 7.97 -3.58
CA LEU A 98 7.16 7.33 -3.94
C LEU A 98 6.08 7.62 -2.89
N LYS A 99 6.40 7.48 -1.59
CA LYS A 99 5.49 7.81 -0.47
C LYS A 99 4.92 9.22 -0.60
N ALA A 100 5.79 10.21 -0.77
CA ALA A 100 5.38 11.61 -0.91
C ALA A 100 4.54 11.87 -2.17
N GLU A 101 4.90 11.27 -3.30
CA GLU A 101 4.16 11.45 -4.55
C GLU A 101 2.76 10.82 -4.50
N VAL A 102 2.65 9.61 -3.95
CA VAL A 102 1.39 8.88 -3.78
C VAL A 102 0.46 9.59 -2.80
N LEU A 103 0.98 10.04 -1.65
CA LEU A 103 0.22 10.83 -0.69
C LEU A 103 -0.39 12.08 -1.35
N ARG A 104 0.44 12.85 -2.06
CA ARG A 104 -0.01 14.08 -2.74
C ARG A 104 -1.07 13.78 -3.80
N ALA A 105 -0.91 12.71 -4.56
CA ALA A 105 -1.88 12.32 -5.58
C ALA A 105 -3.22 11.87 -4.95
N TYR A 106 -3.17 11.11 -3.86
CA TYR A 106 -4.35 10.69 -3.13
C TYR A 106 -5.09 11.84 -2.45
N LYS A 107 -4.40 12.78 -1.79
CA LYS A 107 -5.03 13.97 -1.19
C LYS A 107 -5.81 14.79 -2.22
N LYS A 108 -5.27 14.93 -3.45
CA LYS A 108 -5.98 15.59 -4.56
C LYS A 108 -7.25 14.85 -4.98
N LEU A 109 -7.27 13.52 -4.89
CA LEU A 109 -8.42 12.69 -5.25
C LEU A 109 -9.50 12.72 -4.17
N ALA A 110 -9.11 12.39 -2.93
CA ALA A 110 -10.00 12.20 -1.78
C ALA A 110 -10.45 13.52 -1.11
N GLY A 111 -9.76 14.63 -1.36
CA GLY A 111 -10.15 15.95 -0.90
C GLY A 111 -10.00 16.15 0.62
N ASN A 112 -10.83 17.01 1.19
CA ASN A 112 -10.66 17.58 2.55
C ASN A 112 -10.72 16.55 3.70
N GLY A 113 -11.27 15.35 3.46
CA GLY A 113 -11.33 14.26 4.45
C GLY A 113 -9.97 13.61 4.77
N THR A 114 -8.87 14.14 4.21
CA THR A 114 -7.50 13.60 4.33
C THR A 114 -6.54 14.52 5.10
N ALA A 115 -7.06 15.57 5.77
CA ALA A 115 -6.22 16.57 6.45
C ALA A 115 -5.28 15.95 7.50
N GLY A 116 -5.74 14.94 8.24
CA GLY A 116 -4.94 14.21 9.25
C GLY A 116 -3.99 13.15 8.69
N LEU A 117 -4.01 12.88 7.37
CA LEU A 117 -3.16 11.85 6.77
C LEU A 117 -1.76 12.40 6.49
N THR A 118 -0.75 11.91 7.21
CA THR A 118 0.66 12.34 7.05
C THR A 118 1.43 11.50 6.04
N ASP A 119 1.09 10.21 5.92
CA ASP A 119 1.61 9.26 4.94
C ASP A 119 0.47 8.35 4.48
N LEU A 120 0.46 7.95 3.20
CA LEU A 120 -0.52 6.95 2.71
C LEU A 120 0.08 5.54 2.70
N LEU A 121 1.40 5.43 2.63
CA LEU A 121 2.10 4.15 2.58
C LEU A 121 3.02 4.07 3.78
N ASP A 122 2.81 3.07 4.63
CA ASP A 122 3.81 2.64 5.60
C ASP A 122 4.61 1.49 5.01
N VAL A 123 5.88 1.74 4.70
CA VAL A 123 6.72 0.80 3.97
C VAL A 123 7.85 0.34 4.86
N ASN A 124 7.75 -0.90 5.32
CA ASN A 124 8.77 -1.55 6.11
C ASN A 124 9.69 -2.37 5.19
N ILE A 125 11.00 -2.11 5.23
CA ILE A 125 11.98 -2.87 4.45
C ILE A 125 12.70 -3.83 5.38
N VAL A 126 12.66 -5.11 5.03
CA VAL A 126 13.21 -6.23 5.80
C VAL A 126 14.25 -6.94 4.94
N ASP A 127 15.45 -7.13 5.47
CA ASP A 127 16.47 -7.95 4.81
C ASP A 127 16.45 -9.43 5.25
N ASP A 128 17.31 -10.24 4.65
CA ASP A 128 17.39 -11.67 4.94
C ASP A 128 17.73 -11.98 6.42
N GLU A 129 18.47 -11.10 7.09
CA GLU A 129 18.82 -11.30 8.49
C GLU A 129 17.61 -11.04 9.39
N GLU A 130 16.92 -9.92 9.17
CA GLU A 130 15.71 -9.56 9.89
C GLU A 130 14.58 -10.59 9.67
N LEU A 131 14.46 -11.11 8.45
CA LEU A 131 13.50 -12.16 8.10
C LEU A 131 13.79 -13.45 8.86
N LYS A 132 15.05 -13.92 8.85
CA LYS A 132 15.47 -15.13 9.59
C LYS A 132 15.25 -15.01 11.09
N GLN A 133 15.50 -13.82 11.65
CA GLN A 133 15.37 -13.56 13.08
C GLN A 133 13.94 -13.16 13.48
N LYS A 134 13.00 -13.06 12.53
CA LYS A 134 11.61 -12.62 12.75
C LYS A 134 11.54 -11.28 13.50
N LYS A 135 12.44 -10.35 13.18
CA LYS A 135 12.52 -9.04 13.86
C LYS A 135 11.45 -8.08 13.36
N GLY A 136 10.81 -7.37 14.29
CA GLY A 136 9.81 -6.35 13.97
C GLY A 136 8.66 -6.90 13.11
N CYS A 137 8.33 -6.18 12.03
CA CYS A 137 7.27 -6.57 11.10
C CYS A 137 7.54 -7.88 10.34
N ALA A 138 8.80 -8.35 10.27
CA ALA A 138 9.10 -9.63 9.64
C ALA A 138 8.41 -10.82 10.32
N SER A 139 8.11 -10.70 11.62
CA SER A 139 7.33 -11.70 12.37
C SER A 139 5.90 -11.89 11.84
N LEU A 140 5.35 -10.91 11.11
CA LEU A 140 3.99 -10.95 10.59
C LEU A 140 3.84 -11.89 9.38
N ILE A 141 4.93 -12.19 8.65
CA ILE A 141 4.87 -13.03 7.44
C ILE A 141 4.43 -14.47 7.77
N ASP A 142 4.88 -15.01 8.91
CA ASP A 142 4.51 -16.35 9.39
C ASP A 142 3.49 -16.31 10.54
N SER A 143 2.86 -15.16 10.79
CA SER A 143 1.92 -15.00 11.91
C SER A 143 0.63 -15.75 11.63
N ILE A 144 0.19 -16.59 12.57
CA ILE A 144 -1.11 -17.29 12.49
C ILE A 144 -2.30 -16.39 12.90
N TYR A 145 -2.04 -15.27 13.57
CA TYR A 145 -3.09 -14.37 14.08
C TYR A 145 -3.31 -13.17 13.17
N THR A 146 -2.23 -12.58 12.68
CA THR A 146 -2.23 -11.37 11.84
C THR A 146 -1.24 -11.53 10.67
N PRO A 147 -1.48 -12.52 9.78
CA PRO A 147 -0.56 -12.80 8.68
C PRO A 147 -0.46 -11.62 7.72
N ALA A 148 0.76 -11.26 7.35
CA ALA A 148 1.00 -10.46 6.16
C ALA A 148 0.79 -11.35 4.92
N ILE A 149 0.05 -10.85 3.93
CA ILE A 149 -0.28 -11.58 2.72
C ILE A 149 0.64 -11.12 1.59
N LYS A 150 1.25 -12.07 0.89
CA LYS A 150 2.08 -11.78 -0.28
C LYS A 150 1.21 -11.29 -1.44
N ILE A 151 1.58 -10.18 -2.07
CA ILE A 151 0.80 -9.53 -3.15
C ILE A 151 1.60 -9.21 -4.41
#